data_AF-A0A6H9RUF7-F1
#
_entry.id   AF-A0A6H9RUF7-F1
#
_cell.length_a   1.000
_cell.length_b   1.000
_cell.length_c   1.000
_cell.angle_alpha   90.00
_cell.angle_beta   90.00
_cell.angle_gamma   90.00
#
_symmetry.space_group_name_H-M   'P 1'
#
loop_
_entity.id
_entity.type
_entity.pdbx_description
1 polymer ?
#
loop_
_entity_poly.entity_id
_entity_poly.type
_entity_poly.pdbx_seq_one_letter_code
_entity_poly.pdbx_strand_id
1 'polypeptide(L)' 'MHPCEGIQHRESIIDACVIRARQPLTLSRVPVFVTTLCRVRQGEKLLQWDGREMRAGPQHLILMPAGRELGLSNLPGLHG' A
#
# COMPACT_ATOMS: atom_id res chain seq x y z
N MET A 1 -29.34 0.81 -37.92
CA MET A 1 -29.39 0.42 -36.49
C MET A 1 -27.94 0.22 -36.09
N HIS A 2 -27.33 1.18 -35.38
CA HIS A 2 -25.90 1.14 -35.05
C HIS A 2 -25.67 0.22 -33.84
N PRO A 3 -24.69 -0.70 -33.86
CA PRO A 3 -24.35 -1.48 -32.69
C PRO A 3 -23.69 -0.54 -31.66
N CYS A 4 -24.20 -0.57 -30.43
CA CYS A 4 -23.57 0.09 -29.29
C CYS A 4 -22.20 -0.55 -29.07
N GLU A 5 -21.14 0.17 -29.40
CA GLU A 5 -19.79 -0.19 -28.99
C GLU A 5 -19.72 -0.15 -27.46
N GLY A 6 -19.84 -1.33 -26.85
CA GLY A 6 -19.66 -1.51 -25.42
C GLY A 6 -18.27 -1.05 -25.00
N ILE A 7 -18.18 -0.46 -23.82
CA ILE A 7 -16.91 -0.02 -23.23
C ILE A 7 -15.96 -1.23 -23.16
N GLN A 8 -14.94 -1.24 -24.00
CA GLN A 8 -13.87 -2.25 -23.96
C GLN A 8 -12.93 -1.90 -22.80
N HIS A 9 -13.20 -2.47 -21.64
CA HIS A 9 -12.33 -2.35 -20.47
C HIS A 9 -11.19 -3.37 -20.57
N ARG A 10 -9.95 -2.91 -20.70
CA ARG A 10 -8.74 -3.75 -20.64
C ARG A 10 -8.01 -3.47 -19.34
N GLU A 11 -8.09 -4.41 -18.41
CA GLU A 11 -7.32 -4.41 -17.17
C GLU A 11 -5.97 -5.10 -17.42
N SER A 12 -4.87 -4.39 -17.14
CA SER A 12 -3.53 -4.96 -17.18
C SER A 12 -3.01 -5.07 -15.75
N ILE A 13 -3.10 -6.26 -15.16
CA ILE A 13 -2.53 -6.54 -13.83
C ILE A 13 -1.07 -6.90 -14.02
N ILE A 14 -0.16 -5.99 -13.64
CA ILE A 14 1.26 -6.27 -13.53
C ILE A 14 1.44 -6.95 -12.18
N ASP A 15 1.78 -8.25 -12.18
CA ASP A 15 1.91 -9.06 -10.97
C ASP A 15 3.17 -8.66 -10.20
N ALA A 16 3.07 -7.59 -9.42
CA ALA A 16 4.10 -7.13 -8.50
C ALA A 16 3.72 -7.58 -7.09
N CYS A 17 4.17 -8.77 -6.71
CA CYS A 17 4.18 -9.31 -5.34
C CYS A 17 2.81 -9.31 -4.61
N VAL A 18 2.21 -10.48 -4.42
CA VAL A 18 0.96 -10.60 -3.64
C VAL A 18 1.16 -10.09 -2.22
N ILE A 19 0.51 -8.97 -1.88
CA ILE A 19 0.48 -8.44 -0.52
C ILE A 19 -0.40 -9.34 0.34
N ARG A 20 0.22 -10.34 0.97
CA ARG A 20 -0.47 -11.20 1.95
C ARG A 20 -0.55 -10.46 3.27
N ALA A 21 -1.77 -10.12 3.67
CA ALA A 21 -2.03 -9.65 5.02
C ALA A 21 -1.42 -10.65 6.02
N ARG A 22 -0.93 -10.15 7.17
CA ARG A 22 -0.51 -10.99 8.31
C ARG A 22 0.80 -11.77 8.13
N GLN A 23 1.51 -11.57 7.01
CA GLN A 23 2.86 -12.13 6.79
C GLN A 23 3.92 -11.03 6.75
N PRO A 24 5.16 -11.29 7.21
CA PRO A 24 6.25 -10.35 7.00
C PRO A 24 6.43 -10.13 5.51
N LEU A 25 6.42 -8.87 5.08
CA LEU A 25 6.57 -8.50 3.68
C LEU A 25 7.22 -7.14 3.61
N THR A 26 8.25 -7.01 2.81
CA THR A 26 8.90 -5.73 2.52
C THR A 26 8.67 -5.37 1.07
N LEU A 27 8.04 -4.22 0.84
CA LEU A 27 7.89 -3.58 -0.46
C LEU A 27 8.81 -2.37 -0.49
N SER A 28 9.66 -2.32 -1.50
CA SER A 28 10.49 -1.15 -1.79
C SER A 28 9.81 -0.30 -2.86
N ARG A 29 10.04 1.02 -2.78
CA ARG A 29 9.67 1.98 -3.83
C ARG A 29 8.17 2.00 -4.18
N VAL A 30 7.30 2.07 -3.19
CA VAL A 30 5.85 2.15 -3.36
C VAL A 30 5.41 3.59 -3.64
N PRO A 31 4.93 3.92 -4.85
CA PRO A 31 4.49 5.27 -5.19
C PRO A 31 3.12 5.57 -4.57
N VAL A 32 3.00 6.77 -3.98
CA VAL A 32 1.74 7.34 -3.49
C VAL A 32 1.23 8.32 -4.53
N PHE A 33 0.34 7.86 -5.41
CA PHE A 33 -0.20 8.70 -6.49
C PHE A 33 -1.20 9.74 -5.99
N VAL A 34 -1.95 9.40 -4.94
CA VAL A 34 -2.99 10.26 -4.35
C VAL A 34 -2.78 10.37 -2.85
N THR A 35 -3.09 11.52 -2.28
CA THR A 35 -3.00 11.72 -0.83
C THR A 35 -3.94 10.74 -0.14
N THR A 36 -3.39 9.92 0.75
CA THR A 36 -4.10 8.78 1.34
C THR A 36 -3.99 8.84 2.87
N LEU A 37 -5.10 8.53 3.53
CA LEU A 37 -5.17 8.37 4.98
C LEU A 37 -5.35 6.88 5.30
N CYS A 38 -4.40 6.33 6.06
CA CYS A 38 -4.34 4.90 6.36
C CYS A 38 -4.37 4.65 7.85
N ARG A 39 -4.93 3.50 8.25
CA ARG A 39 -4.84 2.96 9.60
C ARG A 39 -4.27 1.56 9.56
N VAL A 40 -3.36 1.24 10.48
CA VAL A 40 -2.88 -0.12 10.68
C VAL A 40 -3.93 -0.88 11.48
N ARG A 41 -4.47 -1.97 10.92
CA ARG A 41 -5.53 -2.76 11.57
C ARG A 41 -4.98 -3.73 12.62
N GLN A 42 -3.81 -4.30 12.35
CA GLN A 42 -3.17 -5.31 13.17
C GLN A 42 -1.66 -5.30 12.93
N GLY A 43 -0.89 -5.64 13.96
CA GLY A 43 0.57 -5.61 13.90
C GLY A 43 1.11 -4.20 13.76
N GLU A 44 2.29 -4.09 13.15
CA GLU A 44 2.95 -2.81 12.88
C GLU A 44 3.37 -2.71 11.42
N LYS A 45 3.49 -1.48 10.93
CA LYS A 45 4.09 -1.16 9.64
C LYS A 45 5.34 -0.33 9.88
N LEU A 46 6.44 -0.71 9.22
CA LEU A 46 7.59 0.15 9.06
C LEU A 46 7.44 0.93 7.76
N LEU A 47 7.47 2.25 7.84
CA LEU A 47 7.39 3.16 6.71
C LEU A 47 8.72 3.89 6.59
N GLN A 48 9.26 3.99 5.38
CA GLN A 48 10.54 4.65 5.10
C GLN A 48 10.37 5.62 3.92
N TRP A 49 10.85 6.86 4.05
CA TRP A 49 10.78 7.87 2.99
C TRP A 49 11.78 8.98 3.25
N ASP A 50 12.41 9.54 2.21
CA ASP A 50 13.36 10.67 2.32
C ASP A 50 14.41 10.51 3.44
N GLY A 51 14.90 9.28 3.66
CA GLY A 51 15.84 8.95 4.75
C GLY A 51 15.24 8.94 6.16
N ARG A 52 13.93 9.14 6.29
CA ARG A 52 13.16 9.00 7.53
C ARG A 52 12.56 7.61 7.65
N GLU A 53 12.34 7.21 8.89
CA GLU A 53 11.66 5.96 9.23
C GLU A 53 10.59 6.22 10.29
N MET A 54 9.46 5.53 10.16
CA MET A 54 8.38 5.55 11.15
C MET A 54 7.79 4.16 11.32
N ARG A 55 7.64 3.74 12.57
CA ARG A 55 6.89 2.55 12.95
C ARG A 55 5.48 2.95 13.37
N ALA A 56 4.47 2.37 12.72
CA ALA A 56 3.07 2.65 12.97
C ALA A 56 2.30 1.38 13.34
N GLY A 57 1.79 1.34 14.56
CA GLY A 57 0.83 0.34 15.04
C GLY A 57 -0.63 0.83 15.03
N PRO A 58 -1.59 0.08 15.60
CA PRO A 58 -3.04 0.33 15.45
C PRO A 58 -3.59 1.62 16.07
N GLN A 59 -2.79 2.25 16.94
CA GLN A 59 -3.05 3.55 17.57
C GLN A 59 -2.80 4.72 16.61
N HIS A 60 -2.08 4.50 15.52
CA HIS A 60 -1.62 5.56 14.63
C HIS A 60 -2.53 5.72 13.41
N LEU A 61 -2.71 6.97 13.01
CA LEU A 61 -3.30 7.35 11.75
C LEU A 61 -2.17 7.90 10.86
N ILE A 62 -1.99 7.31 9.69
CA ILE A 62 -0.89 7.63 8.79
C ILE A 62 -1.43 8.47 7.64
N LEU A 63 -0.93 9.69 7.50
CA LEU A 63 -1.18 10.53 6.33
C LEU A 63 -0.01 10.37 5.35
N MET A 64 -0.30 9.89 4.15
CA MET A 64 0.66 9.77 3.05
C MET A 64 0.34 10.83 1.99
N PRO A 65 1.23 11.82 1.77
CA PRO A 65 1.00 12.83 0.75
C PRO A 65 1.25 12.27 -0.67
N ALA A 66 0.48 12.77 -1.64
CA ALA A 66 0.69 12.45 -3.06
C ALA A 66 2.11 12.83 -3.53
N GLY A 67 2.60 12.10 -4.55
CA GLY A 67 3.89 12.34 -5.18
C GLY A 67 5.10 11.86 -4.38
N ARG A 68 4.89 11.05 -3.33
CA ARG A 68 5.96 10.44 -2.55
C ARG A 68 6.17 8.97 -2.91
N GLU A 69 7.39 8.50 -2.72
CA GLU A 69 7.77 7.09 -2.84
C GLU A 69 8.14 6.58 -1.44
N LEU A 70 7.62 5.40 -1.06
CA LEU A 70 7.77 4.84 0.29
C LEU A 70 8.37 3.42 0.25
N GLY A 71 9.24 3.12 1.20
CA GLY A 71 9.49 1.75 1.66
C GLY A 71 8.43 1.33 2.68
N LEU A 72 7.93 0.11 2.58
CA LEU A 72 6.89 -0.43 3.43
C LEU A 72 7.24 -1.85 3.88
N SER A 73 7.37 -2.06 5.19
CA SER A 73 7.50 -3.41 5.77
C SER A 73 6.32 -3.74 6.66
N ASN A 74 5.69 -4.89 6.44
CA ASN A 74 4.71 -5.46 7.34
C ASN A 74 5.42 -6.22 8.46
N LEU A 75 5.09 -5.89 9.70
CA LEU A 75 5.56 -6.57 10.90
C LEU A 75 4.32 -7.17 11.59
N PRO A 76 3.99 -8.44 11.32
CA PRO A 76 2.83 -9.08 11.92
C PRO A 76 2.94 -9.11 13.44
N GLY A 77 1.80 -8.94 14.12
CA GLY A 77 1.72 -9.17 15.56
C GLY A 77 1.66 -10.66 15.89
N LEU A 78 1.58 -10.99 17.18
CA LEU A 78 1.53 -12.38 17.69
C LEU A 78 0.42 -13.26 17.07
N HIS A 79 -0.63 -12.64 16.51
CA HIS A 79 -1.78 -13.33 15.96
C HIS A 79 -1.81 -13.42 14.43
N GLY A 80 -0.73 -13.00 13.76
CA GLY A 80 -0.69 -12.86 12.29
C GLY A 80 -1.62 -11.75 11.85
#